data_AF-A0A9P5WFE2-F1
#
_entry.id   AF-A0A9P5WFE2-F1
#
_cell.length_a   1.000
_cell.length_b   1.000
_cell.length_c   1.000
_cell.angle_alpha   90.00
_cell.angle_beta   90.00
_cell.angle_gamma   90.00
#
_symmetry.space_group_name_H-M   'P 1'
#
loop_
_entity.id
_entity.type
_entity.pdbx_description
1 polymer ?
#
loop_
_entity_poly.entity_id
_entity_poly.type
_entity_poly.pdbx_seq_one_letter_code
_entity_poly.pdbx_strand_id
1 'polypeptide(L)'
;MSLLFGRKTSGTKVSNINYARGLVISLYITSWAFTTIAAVLTSTNAGNIVSCTISIFVCLSLYAASKIIIYLFLIEKVYIVSSVNTLRKNTTLYRFNIFLLTPYTVILVLMILNRVAVLNDDEACFIGLKPTASVTLILYDIFLSCWLTALFIRPLMSSKSGLQGPSKGKLRQVARRTFIGSVIALVLSSANVFTLVYFKGYEDSVLCLMSCTLDVTLNACAIHWVTSRAKGSHPAGKAGSRGVQGSNAVNNNSHYVPTSEKPMLPASTDSHISVTVESYTE
;
A
#
# COMPACT_ATOMS: atom_id res chain seq x y z
N MET A 1 -0.16 -13.19 -6.51
CA MET A 1 0.37 -12.40 -5.37
C MET A 1 1.73 -12.86 -4.86
N SER A 2 1.97 -14.17 -4.76
CA SER A 2 3.22 -14.77 -4.23
C SER A 2 4.50 -14.29 -4.93
N LEU A 3 4.47 -14.10 -6.26
CA LEU A 3 5.61 -13.56 -7.02
C LEU A 3 5.93 -12.10 -6.68
N LEU A 4 4.90 -11.27 -6.45
CA LEU A 4 5.07 -9.86 -6.07
C LEU A 4 5.62 -9.73 -4.65
N PHE A 5 5.22 -10.63 -3.76
CA PHE A 5 5.76 -10.75 -2.41
C PHE A 5 7.23 -11.15 -2.45
N GLY A 6 7.58 -12.24 -3.12
CA GLY A 6 8.95 -12.75 -3.23
C GLY A 6 9.92 -11.75 -3.85
N ARG A 7 9.51 -11.00 -4.87
CA ARG A 7 10.34 -9.93 -5.47
C ARG A 7 10.61 -8.75 -4.54
N LYS A 8 9.77 -8.52 -3.52
CA LYS A 8 9.87 -7.37 -2.61
C LYS A 8 10.53 -7.70 -1.28
N THR A 9 10.52 -8.99 -0.90
CA THR A 9 11.16 -9.52 0.30
C THR A 9 12.58 -10.00 0.05
N SER A 10 12.93 -10.37 -1.19
CA SER A 10 14.30 -10.74 -1.58
C SER A 10 15.28 -9.59 -1.32
N GLY A 11 16.10 -9.73 -0.27
CA GLY A 11 17.16 -8.79 0.10
C GLY A 11 16.92 -7.92 1.36
N THR A 12 15.87 -8.15 2.16
CA THR A 12 15.62 -7.35 3.38
C THR A 12 15.90 -8.09 4.69
N LYS A 13 16.83 -7.57 5.51
CA LYS A 13 16.95 -7.97 6.93
C LYS A 13 15.73 -7.49 7.71
N VAL A 14 15.07 -8.40 8.42
CA VAL A 14 13.80 -8.16 9.15
C VAL A 14 13.94 -7.10 10.26
N SER A 15 15.15 -6.87 10.77
CA SER A 15 15.40 -5.97 11.91
C SER A 15 15.32 -4.47 11.59
N ASN A 16 15.22 -4.06 10.32
CA ASN A 16 15.19 -2.64 9.91
C ASN A 16 13.98 -2.30 9.00
N ILE A 17 12.80 -2.83 9.32
CA ILE A 17 11.59 -2.59 8.53
C ILE A 17 10.91 -1.28 8.97
N ASN A 18 10.90 -0.28 8.09
CA ASN A 18 10.06 0.91 8.24
C ASN A 18 8.57 0.52 8.35
N TYR A 19 7.83 1.19 9.24
CA TYR A 19 6.41 0.92 9.50
C TYR A 19 5.56 0.82 8.23
N ALA A 20 5.69 1.78 7.31
CA ALA A 20 4.99 1.77 6.02
C ALA A 20 5.32 0.54 5.15
N ARG A 21 6.56 0.02 5.22
CA ARG A 21 6.97 -1.20 4.51
C ARG A 21 6.39 -2.45 5.18
N GLY A 22 6.32 -2.46 6.51
CA GLY A 22 5.65 -3.51 7.29
C GLY A 22 4.17 -3.66 6.93
N LEU A 23 3.43 -2.55 6.85
CA LEU A 23 2.01 -2.56 6.44
C LEU A 23 1.80 -3.14 5.03
N VAL A 24 2.68 -2.79 4.10
CA VAL A 24 2.63 -3.30 2.72
C VAL A 24 2.90 -4.81 2.68
N ILE A 25 3.85 -5.30 3.47
CA ILE A 25 4.13 -6.74 3.62
C ILE A 25 2.93 -7.45 4.24
N SER A 26 2.34 -6.89 5.30
CA SER A 26 1.16 -7.43 5.95
C SER A 26 -0.03 -7.53 4.98
N LEU A 27 -0.26 -6.52 4.14
CA LEU A 27 -1.31 -6.56 3.13
C LEU A 27 -1.12 -7.69 2.11
N TYR A 28 0.13 -7.96 1.69
CA TYR A 28 0.38 -9.10 0.80
C TYR A 28 0.12 -10.44 1.47
N ILE A 29 0.50 -10.58 2.74
CA ILE A 29 0.24 -11.79 3.51
C ILE A 29 -1.28 -12.00 3.65
N THR A 30 -2.02 -10.97 4.03
CA THR A 30 -3.49 -11.01 4.11
C THR A 30 -4.12 -11.35 2.76
N SER A 31 -3.68 -10.74 1.66
CA SER A 31 -4.20 -11.03 0.31
C SER A 31 -3.91 -12.47 -0.13
N TRP A 32 -2.70 -12.97 0.13
CA TRP A 32 -2.34 -14.36 -0.17
C TRP A 32 -3.17 -15.34 0.66
N ALA A 33 -3.26 -15.12 1.97
CA ALA A 33 -4.06 -15.94 2.88
C ALA A 33 -5.56 -15.92 2.50
N PHE A 34 -6.11 -14.77 2.13
CA PHE A 34 -7.49 -14.68 1.65
C PHE A 34 -7.67 -15.55 0.41
N THR A 35 -6.80 -15.38 -0.61
CA THR A 35 -6.93 -16.12 -1.86
C THR A 35 -6.85 -17.64 -1.64
N THR A 36 -5.94 -18.12 -0.79
CA THR A 36 -5.78 -19.56 -0.53
C THR A 36 -6.96 -20.12 0.27
N ILE A 37 -7.40 -19.41 1.32
CA ILE A 37 -8.50 -19.86 2.17
C ILE A 37 -9.83 -19.81 1.40
N ALA A 38 -10.07 -18.75 0.60
CA ALA A 38 -11.24 -18.65 -0.25
C ALA A 38 -11.31 -19.78 -1.29
N ALA A 39 -10.19 -20.14 -1.91
CA ALA A 39 -10.15 -21.26 -2.86
C ALA A 39 -10.57 -22.59 -2.21
N VAL A 40 -10.08 -22.88 -1.00
CA VAL A 40 -10.43 -24.09 -0.24
C VAL A 40 -11.89 -24.06 0.22
N LEU A 41 -12.38 -22.90 0.66
CA LEU A 41 -13.77 -22.77 1.11
C LEU A 41 -14.73 -22.94 -0.05
N THR A 42 -14.50 -22.27 -1.19
CA THR A 42 -15.32 -22.41 -2.39
C THR A 42 -15.39 -23.86 -2.89
N SER A 43 -14.30 -24.63 -2.81
CA SER A 43 -14.34 -26.06 -3.20
C SER A 43 -15.09 -26.97 -2.21
N THR A 44 -15.18 -26.57 -0.95
CA THR A 44 -15.75 -27.39 0.14
C THR A 44 -17.14 -26.88 0.58
N ASN A 45 -17.68 -25.91 -0.15
CA ASN A 45 -18.88 -25.18 0.25
C ASN A 45 -20.18 -25.97 -0.02
N ALA A 46 -20.23 -26.74 -1.11
CA ALA A 46 -21.41 -27.49 -1.51
C ALA A 46 -21.85 -28.49 -0.44
N GLY A 47 -23.11 -28.38 0.00
CA GLY A 47 -23.74 -29.31 0.95
C GLY A 47 -23.18 -29.26 2.38
N ASN A 48 -22.24 -28.36 2.70
CA ASN A 48 -21.55 -28.35 3.99
C ASN A 48 -21.76 -27.03 4.75
N ILE A 49 -22.64 -27.07 5.76
CA ILE A 49 -22.96 -25.92 6.60
C ILE A 49 -21.77 -25.41 7.43
N VAL A 50 -20.81 -26.28 7.76
CA VAL A 50 -19.60 -25.89 8.51
C VAL A 50 -18.71 -25.05 7.61
N SER A 51 -18.45 -25.49 6.38
CA SER A 51 -17.72 -24.71 5.38
C SER A 51 -18.43 -23.39 5.07
N CYS A 52 -19.76 -23.39 4.97
CA CYS A 52 -20.58 -22.21 4.77
C CYS A 52 -20.42 -21.19 5.92
N THR A 53 -20.45 -21.67 7.16
CA THR A 53 -20.26 -20.83 8.35
C THR A 53 -18.83 -20.28 8.43
N ILE A 54 -17.81 -21.11 8.17
CA ILE A 54 -16.42 -20.66 8.16
C ILE A 54 -16.20 -19.63 7.04
N SER A 55 -16.86 -19.79 5.88
CA SER A 55 -16.78 -18.85 4.75
C SER A 55 -17.13 -17.43 5.16
N ILE A 56 -18.28 -17.23 5.82
CA ILE A 56 -18.68 -15.88 6.27
C ILE A 56 -17.71 -15.33 7.32
N PHE A 57 -17.27 -16.15 8.29
CA PHE A 57 -16.31 -15.70 9.31
C PHE A 57 -14.98 -15.23 8.73
N VAL A 58 -14.40 -16.04 7.84
CA VAL A 58 -13.14 -15.75 7.17
C VAL A 58 -13.29 -14.52 6.29
N CYS A 59 -14.36 -14.46 5.49
CA CYS A 59 -14.63 -13.34 4.60
C CYS A 59 -14.66 -12.01 5.39
N LEU A 60 -15.48 -11.94 6.45
CA LEU A 60 -15.61 -10.71 7.25
C LEU A 60 -14.31 -10.36 7.97
N SER A 61 -13.63 -11.34 8.57
CA SER A 61 -12.42 -11.10 9.36
C SER A 61 -11.25 -10.63 8.49
N LEU A 62 -10.99 -11.31 7.36
CA LEU A 62 -9.91 -10.96 6.46
C LEU A 62 -10.21 -9.67 5.69
N TYR A 63 -11.48 -9.44 5.32
CA TYR A 63 -11.90 -8.18 4.71
C TYR A 63 -11.66 -7.01 5.68
N ALA A 64 -12.13 -7.11 6.92
CA ALA A 64 -11.93 -6.08 7.93
C ALA A 64 -10.45 -5.86 8.24
N ALA A 65 -9.66 -6.94 8.37
CA ALA A 65 -8.21 -6.83 8.57
C ALA A 65 -7.52 -6.10 7.42
N SER A 66 -7.90 -6.40 6.16
CA SER A 66 -7.34 -5.73 4.99
C SER A 66 -7.65 -4.24 4.97
N LYS A 67 -8.88 -3.85 5.32
CA LYS A 67 -9.33 -2.45 5.41
C LYS A 67 -8.58 -1.69 6.48
N ILE A 68 -8.41 -2.28 7.67
CA ILE A 68 -7.61 -1.69 8.76
C ILE A 68 -6.16 -1.44 8.29
N ILE A 69 -5.53 -2.41 7.62
CA ILE A 69 -4.17 -2.27 7.10
C ILE A 69 -4.09 -1.15 6.05
N ILE A 70 -5.05 -1.10 5.13
CA ILE A 70 -5.12 -0.04 4.11
C ILE A 70 -5.27 1.33 4.78
N TYR A 71 -6.18 1.49 5.73
CA TYR A 71 -6.37 2.77 6.42
C TYR A 71 -5.14 3.20 7.22
N LEU A 72 -4.49 2.29 7.95
CA LEU A 72 -3.22 2.57 8.61
C LEU A 72 -2.14 3.02 7.62
N PHE A 73 -2.09 2.39 6.43
CA PHE A 73 -1.16 2.78 5.37
C PHE A 73 -1.48 4.17 4.82
N LEU A 74 -2.75 4.48 4.58
CA LEU A 74 -3.19 5.79 4.09
C LEU A 74 -2.89 6.90 5.10
N ILE A 75 -3.20 6.69 6.38
CA ILE A 75 -2.89 7.64 7.47
C ILE A 75 -1.38 7.90 7.53
N GLU A 76 -0.57 6.84 7.43
CA GLU A 76 0.89 6.97 7.40
C GLU A 76 1.38 7.82 6.22
N LYS A 77 0.78 7.65 5.04
CA LYS A 77 1.13 8.44 3.85
C LYS A 77 0.69 9.89 3.98
N VAL A 78 -0.50 10.14 4.52
CA VAL A 78 -0.96 11.50 4.84
C VAL A 78 -0.01 12.18 5.81
N TYR A 79 0.41 11.49 6.87
CA TYR A 79 1.36 12.01 7.85
C TYR A 79 2.69 12.42 7.20
N ILE A 80 3.28 11.53 6.39
CA ILE A 80 4.55 11.81 5.69
C ILE A 80 4.44 13.01 4.75
N VAL A 81 3.29 13.16 4.06
CA VAL A 81 3.07 14.26 3.11
C VAL A 81 2.73 15.58 3.80
N SER A 82 2.05 15.54 4.96
CA SER A 82 1.57 16.73 5.66
C SER A 82 2.54 17.28 6.70
N SER A 83 3.42 16.47 7.28
CA SER A 83 4.36 16.90 8.32
C SER A 83 5.70 17.34 7.72
N VAL A 84 5.88 18.65 7.57
CA VAL A 84 7.21 19.26 7.55
C VAL A 84 7.68 19.39 9.00
N ASN A 85 8.52 18.46 9.45
CA ASN A 85 9.31 18.55 10.70
C ASN A 85 8.62 18.34 12.07
N THR A 86 7.49 17.61 12.19
CA THR A 86 6.92 17.26 13.51
C THR A 86 7.06 15.78 13.87
N LEU A 87 7.10 15.48 15.17
CA LEU A 87 7.22 14.12 15.72
C LEU A 87 5.86 13.38 15.69
N ARG A 88 5.88 12.08 15.35
CA ARG A 88 4.69 11.26 15.02
C ARG A 88 3.58 11.25 16.06
N LYS A 89 3.95 11.27 17.34
CA LYS A 89 3.00 11.25 18.47
C LYS A 89 2.49 12.64 18.85
N ASN A 90 3.13 13.71 18.38
CA ASN A 90 2.83 15.08 18.78
C ASN A 90 1.84 15.78 17.84
N THR A 91 1.58 15.21 16.65
CA THR A 91 0.58 15.76 15.74
C THR A 91 -0.83 15.31 16.16
N THR A 92 -1.65 16.25 16.63
CA THR A 92 -3.06 16.01 17.02
C THR A 92 -3.87 15.31 15.93
N LEU A 93 -3.55 15.61 14.67
CA LEU A 93 -4.17 15.00 13.49
C LEU A 93 -3.88 13.48 13.39
N TYR A 94 -2.68 13.01 13.74
CA TYR A 94 -2.36 11.59 13.71
C TYR A 94 -3.11 10.82 14.81
N ARG A 95 -3.16 11.39 16.03
CA ARG A 95 -3.93 10.82 17.15
C ARG A 95 -5.42 10.74 16.83
N PHE A 96 -5.98 11.79 16.22
CA PHE A 96 -7.37 11.80 15.79
C PHE A 96 -7.66 10.71 14.76
N ASN A 97 -6.82 10.54 13.74
CA ASN A 97 -7.00 9.50 12.73
C ASN A 97 -6.89 8.07 13.31
N ILE A 98 -6.00 7.84 14.26
CA ILE A 98 -5.91 6.54 14.96
C ILE A 98 -7.15 6.30 15.84
N PHE A 99 -7.62 7.32 16.55
CA PHE A 99 -8.87 7.23 17.33
C PHE A 99 -10.08 6.92 16.44
N LEU A 100 -10.12 7.50 15.23
CA LEU A 100 -11.15 7.24 14.23
C LEU A 100 -11.05 5.83 13.63
N LEU A 101 -10.00 5.06 13.93
CA LEU A 101 -9.95 3.64 13.58
C LEU A 101 -10.57 2.75 14.67
N THR A 102 -10.69 3.24 15.91
CA THR A 102 -11.27 2.48 17.04
C THR A 102 -12.69 1.99 16.77
N PRO A 103 -13.63 2.80 16.25
CA PRO A 103 -14.99 2.33 15.96
C PRO A 103 -15.04 1.20 14.92
N TYR A 104 -14.04 1.11 14.03
CA TYR A 104 -13.98 0.03 13.03
C TYR A 104 -13.85 -1.35 13.69
N THR A 105 -13.13 -1.44 14.81
CA THR A 105 -13.03 -2.69 15.59
C THR A 105 -14.36 -3.08 16.24
N VAL A 106 -15.15 -2.10 16.68
CA VAL A 106 -16.49 -2.32 17.24
C VAL A 106 -17.45 -2.81 16.14
N ILE A 107 -17.38 -2.22 14.96
CA ILE A 107 -18.17 -2.63 13.78
C ILE A 107 -17.85 -4.08 13.40
N LEU A 108 -16.57 -4.48 13.42
CA LEU A 108 -16.18 -5.88 13.19
C LEU A 108 -16.88 -6.83 14.17
N VAL A 109 -16.85 -6.55 15.47
CA VAL A 109 -17.54 -7.38 16.47
C VAL A 109 -19.04 -7.43 16.19
N LEU A 110 -19.65 -6.29 15.85
CA LEU A 110 -21.08 -6.20 15.56
C LEU A 110 -21.46 -7.04 14.32
N MET A 111 -20.62 -7.07 13.29
CA MET A 111 -20.81 -7.91 12.10
C MET A 111 -20.76 -9.40 12.43
N ILE A 112 -19.80 -9.81 13.27
CA ILE A 112 -19.67 -11.20 13.70
C ILE A 112 -20.90 -11.64 14.49
N LEU A 113 -21.46 -10.79 15.36
CA LEU A 113 -22.67 -11.12 16.12
C LEU A 113 -23.93 -11.20 15.23
N ASN A 114 -23.98 -10.42 14.15
CA ASN A 114 -25.17 -10.26 13.30
C ASN A 114 -25.08 -10.96 11.94
N ARG A 115 -24.22 -11.96 11.82
CA ARG A 115 -24.06 -12.81 10.63
C ARG A 115 -25.22 -13.79 10.45
N VAL A 116 -25.50 -14.16 9.21
CA VAL A 116 -26.47 -15.19 8.83
C VAL A 116 -25.82 -16.10 7.78
N ALA A 117 -25.94 -17.41 7.95
CA ALA A 117 -25.48 -18.42 6.98
C ALA A 117 -26.54 -19.51 6.87
N VAL A 118 -27.00 -19.80 5.65
CA VAL A 118 -28.08 -20.73 5.36
C VAL A 118 -27.69 -21.57 4.14
N LEU A 119 -28.05 -22.85 4.17
CA LEU A 119 -27.90 -23.76 3.02
C LEU A 119 -29.26 -23.88 2.32
N ASN A 120 -29.26 -23.72 0.99
CA ASN A 120 -30.45 -23.91 0.17
C ASN A 120 -30.64 -25.39 -0.21
N ASP A 121 -31.82 -25.72 -0.73
CA ASP A 121 -32.15 -27.09 -1.19
C ASP A 121 -31.24 -27.57 -2.32
N ASP A 122 -30.69 -26.65 -3.13
CA ASP A 122 -29.71 -26.92 -4.19
C ASP A 122 -28.27 -27.11 -3.67
N GLU A 123 -28.10 -27.37 -2.36
CA GLU A 123 -26.80 -27.50 -1.68
C GLU A 123 -25.90 -26.25 -1.75
N ALA A 124 -26.45 -25.11 -2.19
CA ALA A 124 -25.75 -23.83 -2.29
C ALA A 124 -25.78 -23.07 -0.97
N CYS A 125 -24.63 -22.52 -0.55
CA CYS A 125 -24.52 -21.71 0.66
C CYS A 125 -24.79 -20.23 0.38
N PHE A 126 -25.76 -19.69 1.09
CA PHE A 126 -26.05 -18.27 1.13
C PHE A 126 -25.55 -17.67 2.43
N ILE A 127 -24.80 -16.58 2.32
CA ILE A 127 -24.29 -15.85 3.47
C ILE A 127 -24.74 -14.40 3.41
N GLY A 128 -24.92 -13.81 4.59
CA GLY A 128 -25.46 -12.47 4.70
C GLY A 128 -25.17 -11.85 6.04
N LEU A 129 -25.45 -10.54 6.11
CA LEU A 129 -25.44 -9.78 7.35
C LEU A 129 -26.82 -9.17 7.54
N LYS A 130 -27.27 -9.09 8.79
CA LYS A 130 -28.48 -8.33 9.10
C LYS A 130 -28.30 -6.87 8.62
N PRO A 131 -29.38 -6.23 8.14
CA PRO A 131 -29.34 -4.85 7.64
C PRO A 131 -28.71 -3.87 8.64
N THR A 132 -28.95 -4.06 9.93
CA THR A 132 -28.36 -3.23 10.99
C THR A 132 -26.83 -3.19 10.91
N ALA A 133 -26.17 -4.35 10.76
CA ALA A 133 -24.71 -4.42 10.72
C ALA A 133 -24.14 -3.94 9.39
N SER A 134 -24.78 -4.33 8.28
CA SER A 134 -24.36 -3.95 6.93
C SER A 134 -24.41 -2.43 6.74
N VAL A 135 -25.55 -1.80 7.09
CA VAL A 135 -25.74 -0.34 6.97
C VAL A 135 -24.73 0.42 7.83
N THR A 136 -24.48 -0.01 9.07
CA THR A 136 -23.46 0.62 9.92
C THR A 136 -22.07 0.55 9.30
N LEU A 137 -21.67 -0.59 8.73
CA LEU A 137 -20.38 -0.71 8.03
C LEU A 137 -20.33 0.23 6.82
N ILE A 138 -21.35 0.22 5.97
CA ILE A 138 -21.39 1.02 4.74
C ILE A 138 -21.25 2.51 5.06
N LEU A 139 -22.05 3.02 6.00
CA LEU A 139 -22.03 4.42 6.40
C LEU A 139 -20.64 4.82 6.94
N TYR A 140 -20.05 3.94 7.75
CA TYR A 140 -18.74 4.22 8.33
C TYR A 140 -17.60 4.17 7.29
N ASP A 141 -17.64 3.22 6.35
CA ASP A 141 -16.65 3.09 5.27
C ASP A 141 -16.70 4.32 4.35
N ILE A 142 -17.90 4.81 4.02
CA ILE A 142 -18.09 6.06 3.26
C ILE A 142 -17.53 7.26 4.03
N PHE A 143 -17.90 7.41 5.32
CA PHE A 143 -17.41 8.51 6.15
C PHE A 143 -15.88 8.55 6.22
N LEU A 144 -15.25 7.41 6.53
CA LEU A 144 -13.80 7.27 6.58
C LEU A 144 -13.14 7.57 5.24
N SER A 145 -13.72 7.07 4.15
CA SER A 145 -13.19 7.28 2.80
C SER A 145 -13.27 8.74 2.39
N CYS A 146 -14.38 9.43 2.68
CA CYS A 146 -14.52 10.87 2.46
C CYS A 146 -13.52 11.67 3.29
N TRP A 147 -13.38 11.34 4.58
CA TRP A 147 -12.45 11.99 5.50
C TRP A 147 -10.99 11.87 5.04
N LEU A 148 -10.54 10.64 4.72
CA LEU A 148 -9.19 10.40 4.22
C LEU A 148 -8.95 11.09 2.86
N THR A 149 -9.95 11.08 1.97
CA THR A 149 -9.88 11.80 0.69
C THR A 149 -9.67 13.30 0.90
N ALA A 150 -10.41 13.92 1.83
CA ALA A 150 -10.25 15.33 2.17
C ALA A 150 -8.84 15.63 2.71
N LEU A 151 -8.31 14.76 3.59
CA LEU A 151 -6.93 14.89 4.10
C LEU A 151 -5.87 14.77 3.01
N PHE A 152 -6.12 13.96 1.98
CA PHE A 152 -5.23 13.82 0.83
C PHE A 152 -5.29 15.03 -0.13
N ILE A 153 -6.47 15.64 -0.30
CA ILE A 153 -6.67 16.81 -1.17
C ILE A 153 -6.05 18.07 -0.54
N ARG A 154 -6.09 18.21 0.79
CA ARG A 154 -5.61 19.41 1.50
C ARG A 154 -4.13 19.76 1.20
N PRO A 155 -3.16 18.84 1.25
CA PRO A 155 -1.78 19.10 0.82
C PRO A 155 -1.63 19.45 -0.66
N LEU A 156 -2.53 18.96 -1.52
CA LEU A 156 -2.47 19.21 -2.97
C LEU A 156 -2.96 20.62 -3.32
N MET A 157 -3.99 21.11 -2.62
CA MET A 157 -4.56 22.45 -2.83
C MET A 157 -3.82 23.56 -2.06
N SER A 158 -3.07 23.21 -1.01
CA SER A 158 -2.24 24.18 -0.30
C SER A 158 -0.97 24.51 -1.09
N SER A 159 -1.10 25.43 -2.06
CA SER A 159 0.03 26.05 -2.77
C SER A 159 0.99 26.84 -1.84
N LYS A 160 0.65 26.99 -0.55
CA LYS A 160 1.38 27.80 0.44
C LYS A 160 2.19 27.00 1.46
N SER A 161 2.14 25.67 1.47
CA SER A 161 2.81 24.89 2.52
C SER A 161 4.31 24.67 2.23
N GLY A 162 5.18 25.60 2.65
CA GLY A 162 6.60 25.41 3.03
C GLY A 162 7.59 24.69 2.09
N LEU A 163 7.19 24.27 0.89
CA LEU A 163 7.97 23.38 0.03
C LEU A 163 8.70 24.17 -1.07
N GLN A 164 9.51 25.15 -0.68
CA GLN A 164 10.05 26.18 -1.59
C GLN A 164 11.50 25.93 -2.09
N GLY A 165 11.99 24.68 -2.25
CA GLY A 165 13.35 24.38 -2.78
C GLY A 165 13.45 23.60 -4.12
N PRO A 166 14.59 23.61 -4.83
CA PRO A 166 14.77 23.04 -6.19
C PRO A 166 14.65 21.51 -6.33
N SER A 167 14.61 20.74 -5.22
CA SER A 167 14.30 19.29 -5.19
C SER A 167 12.78 18.97 -5.38
N LYS A 168 12.00 20.00 -5.74
CA LYS A 168 10.52 20.07 -5.84
C LYS A 168 9.86 19.05 -6.76
N GLY A 169 10.41 18.81 -7.95
CA GLY A 169 9.75 17.99 -8.98
C GLY A 169 9.61 16.53 -8.58
N LYS A 170 10.67 15.96 -8.02
CA LYS A 170 10.72 14.53 -7.64
C LYS A 170 9.85 14.24 -6.42
N LEU A 171 9.90 15.08 -5.37
CA LEU A 171 9.08 14.87 -4.18
C LEU A 171 7.59 15.06 -4.48
N ARG A 172 7.23 16.07 -5.28
CA ARG A 172 5.84 16.30 -5.72
C ARG A 172 5.33 15.18 -6.63
N GLN A 173 6.17 14.63 -7.50
CA GLN A 173 5.81 13.48 -8.34
C GLN A 173 5.54 12.23 -7.51
N VAL A 174 6.38 11.96 -6.49
CA VAL A 174 6.18 10.83 -5.57
C VAL A 174 4.89 11.02 -4.76
N ALA A 175 4.68 12.22 -4.19
CA ALA A 175 3.46 12.54 -3.45
C ALA A 175 2.19 12.43 -4.31
N ARG A 176 2.24 12.90 -5.56
CA ARG A 176 1.14 12.78 -6.53
C ARG A 176 0.86 11.32 -6.88
N ARG A 177 1.91 10.51 -7.11
CA ARG A 177 1.74 9.08 -7.38
C ARG A 177 1.13 8.34 -6.19
N THR A 178 1.56 8.68 -4.97
CA THR A 178 0.98 8.10 -3.74
C THR A 178 -0.46 8.53 -3.52
N PHE A 179 -0.79 9.78 -3.83
CA PHE A 179 -2.16 10.30 -3.77
C PHE A 179 -3.07 9.54 -4.75
N ILE A 180 -2.68 9.44 -6.02
CA ILE A 180 -3.48 8.76 -7.06
C ILE A 180 -3.76 7.31 -6.65
N GLY A 181 -2.75 6.56 -6.23
CA GLY A 181 -2.99 5.18 -5.82
C GLY A 181 -3.76 5.04 -4.51
N SER A 182 -3.73 6.05 -3.64
CA SER A 182 -4.60 6.10 -2.45
C SER A 182 -6.06 6.32 -2.84
N VAL A 183 -6.33 7.23 -3.80
CA VAL A 183 -7.67 7.44 -4.34
C VAL A 183 -8.18 6.18 -5.05
N ILE A 184 -7.34 5.51 -5.85
CA ILE A 184 -7.70 4.24 -6.48
C ILE A 184 -8.08 3.20 -5.42
N ALA A 185 -7.31 3.09 -4.33
CA ALA A 185 -7.60 2.15 -3.25
C ALA A 185 -8.94 2.47 -2.56
N LEU A 186 -9.24 3.74 -2.32
CA LEU A 186 -10.52 4.17 -1.74
C LEU A 186 -11.70 3.87 -2.68
N VAL A 187 -11.54 4.11 -3.99
CA VAL A 187 -12.59 3.83 -4.99
C VAL A 187 -12.89 2.33 -5.08
N LEU A 188 -11.85 1.49 -5.17
CA LEU A 188 -11.98 0.03 -5.17
C LEU A 188 -12.74 -0.46 -3.94
N SER A 189 -12.33 0.06 -2.78
CA SER A 189 -12.98 -0.19 -1.49
C SER A 189 -14.47 0.15 -1.49
N SER A 190 -14.86 1.32 -2.01
CA SER A 190 -16.27 1.73 -2.08
C SER A 190 -17.09 0.95 -3.11
N ALA A 191 -16.48 0.47 -4.19
CA ALA A 191 -17.16 -0.38 -5.17
C ALA A 191 -17.58 -1.73 -4.56
N ASN A 192 -16.75 -2.33 -3.70
CA ASN A 192 -17.11 -3.55 -2.98
C ASN A 192 -18.30 -3.34 -2.03
N VAL A 193 -18.32 -2.20 -1.34
CA VAL A 193 -19.41 -1.81 -0.44
C VAL A 193 -20.72 -1.63 -1.22
N PHE A 194 -20.65 -1.11 -2.45
CA PHE A 194 -21.80 -0.96 -3.33
C PHE A 194 -22.40 -2.31 -3.75
N THR A 195 -21.57 -3.32 -4.01
CA THR A 195 -22.01 -4.69 -4.29
C THR A 195 -22.90 -5.21 -3.15
N LEU A 196 -22.45 -5.06 -1.89
CA LEU A 196 -23.23 -5.49 -0.72
C LEU A 196 -24.58 -4.78 -0.58
N VAL A 197 -24.66 -3.51 -0.98
CA VAL A 197 -25.92 -2.76 -1.01
C VAL A 197 -26.87 -3.32 -2.07
N TYR A 198 -26.34 -3.65 -3.25
CA TYR A 198 -27.12 -4.13 -4.38
C TYR A 198 -27.84 -5.45 -4.07
N PHE A 199 -27.17 -6.40 -3.41
CA PHE A 199 -27.73 -7.72 -3.12
C PHE A 199 -28.55 -7.79 -1.82
N LYS A 200 -28.84 -6.66 -1.16
CA LYS A 200 -29.75 -6.56 0.01
C LYS A 200 -29.47 -7.57 1.15
N GLY A 201 -28.23 -8.01 1.30
CA GLY A 201 -27.81 -8.91 2.38
C GLY A 201 -28.12 -10.40 2.17
N TYR A 202 -28.55 -10.81 0.96
CA TYR A 202 -28.69 -12.22 0.59
C TYR A 202 -27.82 -12.51 -0.64
N GLU A 203 -26.60 -13.00 -0.40
CA GLU A 203 -25.61 -13.29 -1.44
C GLU A 203 -25.17 -14.74 -1.40
N ASP A 204 -24.85 -15.29 -2.58
CA ASP A 204 -24.09 -16.53 -2.67
C ASP A 204 -22.71 -16.31 -2.03
N SER A 205 -22.34 -17.20 -1.13
CA SER A 205 -21.03 -17.20 -0.48
C SER A 205 -19.85 -17.18 -1.44
N VAL A 206 -19.98 -17.79 -2.62
CA VAL A 206 -18.94 -17.77 -3.65
C VAL A 206 -18.79 -16.35 -4.22
N LEU A 207 -19.89 -15.67 -4.53
CA LEU A 207 -19.86 -14.29 -5.02
C LEU A 207 -19.26 -13.32 -4.00
N CYS A 208 -19.65 -13.47 -2.72
CA CYS A 208 -19.11 -12.66 -1.63
C CYS A 208 -17.60 -12.89 -1.44
N LEU A 209 -17.15 -14.15 -1.38
CA LEU A 209 -15.72 -14.49 -1.28
C LEU A 209 -14.91 -13.96 -2.47
N MET A 210 -15.43 -14.09 -3.69
CA MET A 210 -14.73 -13.65 -4.90
C MET A 210 -14.63 -12.14 -5.00
N SER A 211 -15.71 -11.40 -4.70
CA SER A 211 -15.69 -9.93 -4.70
C SER A 211 -14.74 -9.37 -3.63
N CYS A 212 -14.79 -9.87 -2.40
CA CYS A 212 -13.86 -9.48 -1.34
C CYS A 212 -12.41 -9.84 -1.68
N THR A 213 -12.16 -11.03 -2.24
CA THR A 213 -10.81 -11.42 -2.69
C THR A 213 -10.30 -10.49 -3.78
N LEU A 214 -11.16 -10.12 -4.73
CA LEU A 214 -10.82 -9.22 -5.83
C LEU A 214 -10.47 -7.82 -5.30
N ASP A 215 -11.28 -7.25 -4.40
CA ASP A 215 -11.02 -5.95 -3.78
C ASP A 215 -9.67 -5.92 -3.06
N VAL A 216 -9.41 -6.90 -2.19
CA VAL A 216 -8.14 -7.00 -1.46
C VAL A 216 -6.94 -7.13 -2.42
N THR A 217 -7.11 -7.91 -3.49
CA THR A 217 -6.08 -8.13 -4.51
C THR A 217 -5.80 -6.86 -5.31
N LEU A 218 -6.84 -6.14 -5.73
CA LEU A 218 -6.70 -4.89 -6.48
C LEU A 218 -6.09 -3.79 -5.61
N ASN A 219 -6.46 -3.70 -4.33
CA ASN A 219 -5.83 -2.80 -3.36
C ASN A 219 -4.34 -3.13 -3.15
N ALA A 220 -3.99 -4.41 -3.04
CA ALA A 220 -2.59 -4.84 -2.93
C ALA A 220 -1.78 -4.50 -4.20
N CYS A 221 -2.38 -4.64 -5.39
CA CYS A 221 -1.81 -4.20 -6.67
C CYS A 221 -1.60 -2.68 -6.71
N ALA A 222 -2.61 -1.89 -6.34
CA ALA A 222 -2.52 -0.42 -6.32
C ALA A 222 -1.41 0.05 -5.37
N ILE A 223 -1.32 -0.54 -4.18
CA ILE A 223 -0.26 -0.23 -3.21
C ILE A 223 1.10 -0.72 -3.71
N HIS A 224 1.19 -1.87 -4.39
CA HIS A 224 2.41 -2.31 -5.06
C HIS A 224 2.88 -1.25 -6.05
N TRP A 225 1.99 -0.83 -6.94
CA TRP A 225 2.28 0.17 -7.96
C TRP A 225 2.75 1.49 -7.35
N VAL A 226 2.12 1.96 -6.27
CA VAL A 226 2.51 3.20 -5.58
C VAL A 226 3.91 3.09 -4.96
N THR A 227 4.24 1.93 -4.41
CA THR A 227 5.47 1.73 -3.63
C THR A 227 6.65 1.27 -4.48
N SER A 228 6.40 0.72 -5.67
CA SER A 228 7.44 0.34 -6.62
C SER A 228 8.07 1.58 -7.26
N ARG A 229 9.36 1.81 -7.02
CA ARG A 229 10.13 2.87 -7.70
C ARG A 229 10.12 2.57 -9.20
N ALA A 230 9.83 3.59 -10.01
CA ALA A 230 10.11 3.49 -11.44
C ALA A 230 11.62 3.23 -11.56
N LYS A 231 12.01 2.12 -12.16
CA LYS A 231 13.41 1.87 -12.51
C LYS A 231 13.78 3.03 -13.43
N GLY A 232 14.62 3.94 -12.95
CA GLY A 232 15.05 5.08 -13.76
C GLY A 232 15.59 4.51 -15.06
N SER A 233 14.97 4.89 -16.17
CA SER A 233 15.56 4.71 -17.49
C SER A 233 16.94 5.34 -17.40
N HIS A 234 17.99 4.52 -17.36
CA HIS A 234 19.31 5.04 -17.66
C HIS A 234 19.18 5.70 -19.03
N PRO A 235 19.45 7.01 -19.18
CA PRO A 235 19.57 7.58 -20.51
C PRO A 235 20.68 6.78 -21.19
N ALA A 236 20.32 6.08 -22.27
CA ALA A 236 21.27 5.47 -23.17
C ALA A 236 22.33 6.54 -23.47
N GLY A 237 23.58 6.23 -23.13
CA GLY A 237 24.70 7.12 -23.37
C GLY A 237 24.67 7.55 -24.83
N LYS A 238 24.47 8.85 -25.06
CA LYS A 238 24.72 9.43 -26.38
C LYS A 238 26.19 9.18 -26.68
N ALA A 239 26.45 8.28 -27.61
CA ALA A 239 27.73 8.21 -28.32
C ALA A 239 27.92 9.56 -29.01
N GLY A 240 28.67 10.45 -28.37
CA GLY A 240 29.12 11.72 -28.94
C GLY A 240 30.27 11.44 -29.90
N SER A 241 29.98 11.60 -31.17
CA SER A 241 30.94 11.52 -32.28
C SER A 241 32.07 12.54 -32.11
N ARG A 242 33.26 12.13 -32.57
CA ARG A 242 34.48 12.93 -32.65
C ARG A 242 34.27 14.22 -33.43
N GLY A 243 34.75 15.34 -32.89
CA GLY A 243 34.89 16.62 -33.57
C GLY A 243 36.09 17.37 -33.01
N VAL A 244 37.12 17.51 -33.85
CA VAL A 244 38.42 18.14 -33.60
C VAL A 244 38.31 19.65 -33.81
N GLN A 245 38.78 20.49 -32.87
CA GLN A 245 39.65 21.66 -33.11
C GLN A 245 39.79 22.57 -31.87
N GLY A 246 41.02 23.02 -31.63
CA GLY A 246 41.27 24.43 -31.28
C GLY A 246 41.73 24.75 -29.86
N SER A 247 43.05 24.72 -29.66
CA SER A 247 43.87 25.73 -28.96
C SER A 247 43.45 26.25 -27.57
N ASN A 248 44.29 25.98 -26.56
CA ASN A 248 45.01 27.03 -25.84
C ASN A 248 46.13 26.46 -24.96
N ALA A 249 47.28 27.14 -25.01
CA ALA A 249 48.51 26.84 -24.29
C ALA A 249 48.56 27.54 -22.92
N VAL A 250 49.64 27.24 -22.17
CA VAL A 250 50.20 27.95 -20.98
C VAL A 250 49.53 27.54 -19.66
N ASN A 251 50.20 27.22 -18.54
CA ASN A 251 51.59 26.93 -18.14
C ASN A 251 51.53 26.57 -16.63
N ASN A 252 52.31 25.59 -16.16
CA ASN A 252 53.20 25.64 -14.98
C ASN A 252 53.42 24.30 -14.26
N ASN A 253 54.71 24.09 -14.01
CA ASN A 253 55.44 23.01 -13.35
C ASN A 253 54.98 22.59 -11.95
N SER A 254 55.16 21.29 -11.63
CA SER A 254 56.08 20.84 -10.55
C SER A 254 56.32 19.30 -10.55
N HIS A 255 57.59 18.92 -10.80
CA HIS A 255 58.44 17.84 -10.23
C HIS A 255 57.95 16.37 -9.94
N TYR A 256 58.49 15.41 -10.73
CA TYR A 256 59.27 14.15 -10.44
C TYR A 256 58.87 13.23 -9.22
N VAL A 257 58.35 11.96 -9.27
CA VAL A 257 58.69 10.60 -9.86
C VAL A 257 59.66 9.74 -8.97
N PRO A 258 59.69 8.36 -8.88
CA PRO A 258 58.78 7.21 -9.21
C PRO A 258 58.62 6.07 -8.12
N THR A 259 57.75 5.05 -8.35
CA THR A 259 58.00 3.56 -8.37
C THR A 259 56.67 2.75 -8.36
N SER A 260 56.34 1.98 -9.44
CA SER A 260 56.38 0.49 -9.63
C SER A 260 55.39 -0.30 -8.74
N GLU A 261 54.46 -1.20 -9.13
CA GLU A 261 54.32 -2.17 -10.23
C GLU A 261 52.82 -2.47 -10.59
N LYS A 262 52.57 -3.16 -11.73
CA LYS A 262 51.29 -3.71 -12.29
C LYS A 262 51.15 -5.22 -11.95
N PRO A 263 50.10 -6.02 -12.34
CA PRO A 263 48.71 -5.76 -12.82
C PRO A 263 47.60 -6.66 -12.16
N MET A 264 46.33 -6.50 -12.59
CA MET A 264 45.29 -7.55 -12.90
C MET A 264 43.87 -7.34 -12.28
N LEU A 265 42.85 -7.46 -13.14
CA LEU A 265 41.37 -7.26 -13.02
C LEU A 265 40.63 -8.41 -12.27
N PRO A 266 39.27 -8.44 -12.16
CA PRO A 266 38.27 -7.43 -11.75
C PRO A 266 37.23 -7.96 -10.71
N ALA A 267 36.29 -7.07 -10.33
CA ALA A 267 34.92 -7.33 -9.85
C ALA A 267 34.68 -7.75 -8.38
N SER A 268 33.96 -6.90 -7.65
CA SER A 268 32.66 -7.29 -7.13
C SER A 268 31.86 -6.06 -6.69
N THR A 269 30.63 -6.07 -7.16
CA THR A 269 29.53 -5.16 -6.91
C THR A 269 29.16 -5.22 -5.43
N ASP A 270 29.18 -4.09 -4.72
CA ASP A 270 28.33 -3.96 -3.54
C ASP A 270 27.61 -2.62 -3.53
N SER A 271 26.29 -2.75 -3.56
CA SER A 271 25.32 -1.68 -3.58
C SER A 271 24.72 -1.54 -2.19
N HIS A 272 25.38 -0.74 -1.35
CA HIS A 272 24.82 -0.20 -0.14
C HIS A 272 24.86 1.32 -0.22
N ILE A 273 23.81 1.92 -0.80
CA ILE A 273 23.46 3.31 -0.49
C ILE A 273 22.24 3.27 0.42
N SER A 274 22.56 3.17 1.71
CA SER A 274 21.81 3.81 2.78
C SER A 274 21.53 5.25 2.39
N VAL A 275 20.26 5.64 2.30
CA VAL A 275 19.90 7.04 2.38
C VAL A 275 20.03 7.41 3.84
N THR A 276 21.25 7.76 4.24
CA THR A 276 21.53 8.54 5.44
C THR A 276 20.79 9.87 5.27
N VAL A 277 19.83 10.09 6.15
CA VAL A 277 19.36 11.43 6.48
C VAL A 277 20.40 11.97 7.44
N GLU A 278 21.49 12.53 6.92
CA GLU A 278 22.44 13.29 7.72
C GLU A 278 22.52 14.71 7.18
N SER A 279 22.57 15.63 8.15
CA SER A 279 23.23 16.94 8.05
C SER A 279 22.57 18.03 7.22
N TYR A 280 21.74 18.84 7.89
CA TYR A 280 21.80 20.31 7.88
C TYR A 280 21.38 20.76 9.29
N THR A 281 22.29 20.72 10.27
CA THR A 281 23.14 21.82 10.81
C THR A 281 22.36 22.94 11.50
N GLU A 282 22.58 22.96 12.82
CA GLU A 282 22.42 24.02 13.84
C GLU A 282 21.01 24.42 14.30
#